data_AF-A0A8S3JG17-F1
#
_entry.id   AF-A0A8S3JG17-F1
#
_cell.length_a   1.000
_cell.length_b   1.000
_cell.length_c   1.000
_cell.angle_alpha   90.00
_cell.angle_beta   90.00
_cell.angle_gamma   90.00
#
_symmetry.space_group_name_H-M   'P 1'
#
loop_
_entity.id
_entity.type
_entity.pdbx_description
1 polymer ?
#
loop_
_entity_poly.entity_id
_entity_poly.type
_entity_poly.pdbx_seq_one_letter_code
_entity_poly.pdbx_strand_id
1 'polypeptide(L)'
;MNPQRKPALRQRMENYMKRIEVIKGALKNGLAKKKPIADISNGCRNTKENNDAIATDPQGIFDDVIGLKEAKETLSDAIILPVKFPYLFHGNRKSWTSILLYG
;
A
#
# COMPACT_ATOMS: atom_id res chain seq x y z
N MET A 1 41.83 20.65 -17.30
CA MET A 1 40.95 19.56 -16.79
C MET A 1 40.70 19.81 -15.31
N ASN A 2 39.49 20.25 -14.90
CA ASN A 2 39.20 20.64 -13.51
C ASN A 2 39.42 19.45 -12.53
N PRO A 3 40.42 19.53 -11.63
CA PRO A 3 40.84 18.41 -10.77
C PRO A 3 39.81 18.03 -9.70
N GLN A 4 38.84 18.91 -9.39
CA GLN A 4 37.85 18.71 -8.33
C GLN A 4 36.64 17.84 -8.74
N ARG A 5 36.47 17.54 -10.03
CA ARG A 5 35.35 16.68 -10.52
C ARG A 5 35.69 15.19 -10.50
N LYS A 6 36.98 14.84 -10.40
CA LYS A 6 37.48 13.47 -10.30
C LYS A 6 36.98 12.69 -9.08
N PRO A 7 36.90 13.24 -7.85
CA PRO A 7 36.41 12.50 -6.68
C PRO A 7 34.95 12.07 -6.81
N ALA A 8 34.08 12.93 -7.35
CA ALA A 8 32.67 12.57 -7.56
C ALA A 8 32.50 11.45 -8.60
N LEU A 9 33.33 11.44 -9.64
CA LEU A 9 33.34 10.36 -10.63
C LEU A 9 33.83 9.04 -10.02
N ARG A 10 34.87 9.09 -9.18
CA ARG A 10 35.39 7.93 -8.45
C ARG A 10 34.34 7.33 -7.50
N GLN A 11 33.64 8.16 -6.74
CA GLN A 11 32.58 7.73 -5.83
C GLN A 11 31.44 7.03 -6.59
N ARG A 12 31.04 7.56 -7.75
CA ARG A 12 30.03 6.90 -8.60
C ARG A 12 30.52 5.55 -9.11
N MET A 13 31.76 5.46 -9.59
CA MET A 13 32.36 4.20 -10.03
C MET A 13 32.40 3.16 -8.90
N GLU A 14 32.79 3.57 -7.69
CA GLU A 14 32.80 2.70 -6.52
C GLU A 14 31.39 2.18 -6.16
N ASN A 15 30.39 3.06 -6.20
CA ASN A 15 29.00 2.69 -5.97
C ASN A 15 28.47 1.72 -7.04
N TYR A 16 28.87 1.88 -8.31
CA TYR A 16 28.52 0.95 -9.38
C TYR A 16 29.17 -0.42 -9.15
N MET A 17 30.45 -0.49 -8.77
CA MET A 17 31.15 -1.76 -8.54
C MET A 17 30.56 -2.54 -7.37
N LYS A 18 30.24 -1.86 -6.25
CA LYS A 18 29.56 -2.49 -5.10
C LYS A 18 28.19 -3.06 -5.47
N ARG A 19 27.40 -2.33 -6.29
CA ARG A 19 26.10 -2.81 -6.79
C ARG A 19 26.24 -4.03 -7.70
N ILE A 20 27.26 -4.07 -8.54
CA ILE A 20 27.53 -5.20 -9.44
C ILE A 20 27.85 -6.46 -8.65
N GLU A 21 28.65 -6.38 -7.59
CA GLU A 21 28.97 -7.55 -6.74
C GLU A 21 27.72 -8.16 -6.10
N VAL A 22 26.82 -7.32 -5.57
CA VAL A 22 25.54 -7.76 -5.00
C VAL A 22 24.68 -8.46 -6.06
N ILE A 23 24.54 -7.85 -7.25
CA ILE A 23 23.77 -8.43 -8.36
C ILE A 23 24.38 -9.76 -8.82
N LYS A 24 25.71 -9.83 -8.94
CA LYS A 24 26.43 -11.05 -9.31
C LYS A 24 26.26 -12.15 -8.25
N GLY A 25 26.29 -11.80 -6.97
CA GLY A 25 26.02 -12.72 -5.86
C GLY A 25 24.58 -13.26 -5.90
N ALA A 26 23.60 -12.40 -6.13
CA ALA A 26 22.19 -12.78 -6.26
C ALA A 26 21.95 -13.70 -7.47
N LEU A 27 22.55 -13.42 -8.62
CA LEU A 27 22.46 -14.28 -9.81
C LEU A 27 23.13 -15.63 -9.59
N LYS A 28 24.30 -15.66 -8.93
CA LYS A 28 25.00 -16.90 -8.58
C LYS A 28 24.18 -17.78 -7.63
N ASN A 29 23.47 -17.16 -6.68
CA ASN A 29 22.62 -17.86 -5.71
C ASN A 29 21.24 -18.24 -6.28
N GLY A 30 20.69 -17.45 -7.20
CA GLY A 30 19.37 -17.64 -7.81
C GLY A 30 19.32 -18.73 -8.89
N LEU A 31 20.45 -19.08 -9.52
CA LEU A 31 20.54 -20.14 -10.53
C LEU A 31 20.53 -21.57 -9.94
N ALA A 32 20.60 -21.74 -8.61
CA ALA A 32 20.70 -23.04 -7.95
C ALA A 32 19.38 -23.58 -7.34
N LYS A 33 18.24 -22.87 -7.47
CA LYS A 33 16.94 -23.31 -6.92
C LYS A 33 15.82 -23.30 -7.98
N LYS A 34 15.84 -24.30 -8.86
CA LYS A 34 14.61 -24.88 -9.42
C LYS A 34 14.64 -26.39 -9.21
N LYS A 35 13.87 -26.85 -8.22
CA LYS A 35 13.39 -28.23 -8.06
C LYS A 35 11.88 -28.17 -7.75
N PRO A 36 11.14 -29.22 -8.12
CA PRO A 36 9.77 -29.11 -8.64
C PRO A 36 8.69 -29.09 -7.56
N ILE A 37 7.47 -28.80 -8.04
CA ILE A 37 6.17 -28.80 -7.37
C ILE A 37 5.92 -30.07 -6.54
N ALA A 38 5.61 -29.92 -5.26
CA ALA A 38 4.71 -30.80 -4.49
C ALA A 38 4.38 -30.19 -3.10
N ASP A 39 3.14 -30.46 -2.68
CA ASP A 39 2.58 -30.49 -1.31
C ASP A 39 1.90 -29.25 -0.69
N ILE A 40 0.56 -29.37 -0.68
CA ILE A 40 -0.40 -28.70 0.20
C ILE A 40 -0.05 -29.05 1.65
N SER A 41 0.35 -28.07 2.46
CA SER A 41 0.30 -28.20 3.92
C SER A 41 -0.06 -26.87 4.57
N ASN A 42 -1.08 -26.92 5.42
CA ASN A 42 -1.60 -25.82 6.20
C ASN A 42 -0.52 -25.29 7.16
N GLY A 43 -0.26 -24.00 7.08
CA GLY A 43 0.56 -23.25 8.01
C GLY A 43 -0.04 -21.88 8.28
N CYS A 44 -0.96 -21.81 9.24
CA CYS A 44 -1.36 -20.55 9.86
C CYS A 44 -0.17 -20.02 10.67
N ARG A 45 0.34 -18.84 10.30
CA ARG A 45 1.06 -17.87 11.15
C ARG A 45 1.35 -16.62 10.33
N ASN A 46 0.43 -15.66 10.35
CA ASN A 46 0.74 -14.28 9.97
C ASN A 46 0.68 -13.43 11.23
N THR A 47 1.77 -13.42 11.99
CA THR A 47 2.04 -12.36 12.95
C THR A 47 2.73 -11.21 12.22
N LYS A 48 2.05 -10.04 12.18
CA LYS A 48 2.59 -8.69 11.88
C LYS A 48 2.88 -8.50 10.37
N GLU A 49 2.42 -7.49 9.64
CA GLU A 49 2.01 -6.12 9.96
C GLU A 49 0.95 -5.69 8.92
N ASN A 50 -0.30 -5.46 9.33
CA ASN A 50 -1.33 -4.92 8.42
C ASN A 50 -1.48 -3.41 8.67
N ASN A 51 -0.44 -2.63 8.39
CA ASN A 51 -0.52 -1.16 8.39
C ASN A 51 -0.70 -0.57 6.98
N ASP A 52 -0.78 -1.43 5.96
CA ASP A 52 -1.24 -1.00 4.66
C ASP A 52 -2.77 -1.01 4.71
N ALA A 53 -3.32 0.11 5.17
CA ALA A 53 -4.74 0.38 5.14
C ALA A 53 -5.27 0.04 3.74
N ILE A 54 -6.06 -1.02 3.68
CA ILE A 54 -6.56 -1.62 2.45
C ILE A 54 -7.41 -0.56 1.74
N ALA A 55 -6.83 0.08 0.73
CA ALA A 55 -7.47 1.06 -0.15
C ALA A 55 -8.38 0.34 -1.16
N THR A 56 -9.30 -0.49 -0.67
CA THR A 56 -10.30 -1.17 -1.49
C THR A 56 -11.60 -0.38 -1.45
N ASP A 57 -12.34 -0.41 -2.56
CA ASP A 57 -13.62 0.29 -2.70
C ASP A 57 -14.54 -0.03 -1.51
N PRO A 58 -14.98 0.97 -0.74
CA PRO A 58 -15.73 0.75 0.49
C PRO A 58 -17.10 0.11 0.26
N GLN A 59 -17.63 0.20 -0.96
CA GLN A 59 -18.93 -0.38 -1.34
C GLN A 59 -18.96 -1.91 -1.15
N GLY A 60 -17.88 -2.61 -1.54
CA GLY A 60 -17.83 -4.08 -1.43
C GLY A 60 -17.76 -4.61 0.01
N ILE A 61 -17.31 -3.78 0.96
CA ILE A 61 -17.26 -4.13 2.39
C ILE A 61 -18.66 -4.02 3.02
N PHE A 62 -19.51 -3.12 2.51
CA PHE A 62 -20.87 -2.94 3.03
C PHE A 62 -21.83 -4.02 2.55
N ASP A 63 -21.58 -4.69 1.43
CA ASP A 63 -22.45 -5.75 0.91
C ASP A 63 -22.45 -7.01 1.79
N ASP A 64 -21.35 -7.28 2.50
CA ASP A 64 -21.21 -8.45 3.38
C ASP A 64 -21.96 -8.30 4.72
N VAL A 65 -22.43 -7.10 5.05
CA VAL A 65 -23.20 -6.83 6.28
C VAL A 65 -24.68 -7.08 6.04
N ILE A 66 -25.32 -7.98 6.78
CA ILE A 66 -26.75 -8.24 6.65
C ILE A 66 -27.53 -7.25 7.54
N GLY A 67 -28.50 -6.53 6.97
CA GLY A 67 -29.31 -5.53 7.68
C GLY A 67 -28.74 -4.10 7.65
N LEU A 68 -29.30 -3.20 8.46
CA LEU A 68 -28.85 -1.80 8.64
C LEU A 68 -28.84 -0.95 7.34
N LYS A 69 -29.93 -1.03 6.55
CA LYS A 69 -30.05 -0.28 5.29
C LYS A 69 -29.92 1.24 5.47
N GLU A 70 -30.63 1.81 6.43
CA GLU A 70 -30.63 3.26 6.70
C GLU A 70 -29.24 3.75 7.14
N ALA A 71 -28.55 2.98 7.99
CA ALA A 71 -27.20 3.33 8.42
C ALA A 71 -26.20 3.28 7.25
N LYS A 72 -26.30 2.29 6.35
CA LYS A 72 -25.44 2.18 5.17
C LYS A 72 -25.62 3.35 4.19
N GLU A 73 -26.85 3.73 3.92
CA GLU A 73 -27.17 4.87 3.03
C GLU A 73 -26.61 6.17 3.61
N THR A 74 -26.88 6.41 4.90
CA THR A 74 -26.40 7.60 5.63
C THR A 74 -24.88 7.68 5.65
N LEU A 75 -24.21 6.55 5.89
CA LEU A 75 -22.74 6.49 5.94
C LEU A 75 -22.11 6.65 4.54
N SER A 76 -22.75 6.10 3.51
CA SER A 76 -22.31 6.25 2.12
C SER A 76 -22.43 7.70 1.66
N ASP A 77 -23.58 8.34 1.88
CA ASP A 77 -23.77 9.74 1.48
C ASP A 77 -22.82 10.67 2.23
N ALA A 78 -22.61 10.44 3.53
CA ALA A 78 -21.66 11.21 4.34
C ALA A 78 -20.23 11.22 3.78
N ILE A 79 -19.80 10.10 3.20
CA ILE A 79 -18.44 9.90 2.71
C ILE A 79 -18.33 10.27 1.22
N ILE A 80 -19.32 9.89 0.42
CA ILE A 80 -19.29 10.11 -1.03
C ILE A 80 -19.61 11.56 -1.40
N LEU A 81 -20.52 12.25 -0.70
CA LEU A 81 -20.95 13.60 -1.05
C LEU A 81 -19.77 14.60 -1.02
N PRO A 82 -18.89 14.60 0.00
CA PRO A 82 -17.72 15.47 0.03
C PRO A 82 -16.73 15.19 -1.10
N VAL A 83 -16.53 13.91 -1.44
CA VAL A 83 -15.60 13.50 -2.50
C VAL A 83 -16.16 13.84 -3.89
N LYS A 84 -17.47 13.63 -4.10
CA LYS A 84 -18.14 13.83 -5.39
C LYS A 84 -18.42 15.31 -5.69
N PHE A 85 -18.71 16.11 -4.66
CA PHE A 85 -19.07 17.51 -4.80
C PHE A 85 -18.30 18.39 -3.81
N PRO A 86 -16.98 18.58 -3.98
CA PRO A 86 -16.18 19.38 -3.06
C PRO A 86 -16.69 20.83 -3.00
N TYR A 87 -17.24 21.36 -4.10
CA TYR A 87 -17.80 22.71 -4.16
C TYR A 87 -18.98 22.96 -3.21
N LEU A 88 -19.75 21.92 -2.84
CA LEU A 88 -20.87 22.05 -1.90
C LEU A 88 -20.41 22.31 -0.46
N PHE A 89 -19.16 22.03 -0.15
CA PHE A 89 -18.58 22.12 1.19
C PHE A 89 -17.55 23.25 1.34
N HIS A 90 -17.84 24.41 0.74
CA HIS A 90 -17.05 25.63 0.92
C HIS A 90 -17.65 26.56 1.99
N GLY A 91 -16.79 27.32 2.66
CA GLY A 91 -17.21 28.28 3.69
C GLY A 91 -17.75 27.62 4.96
N ASN A 92 -19.00 27.92 5.31
CA ASN A 92 -19.61 27.47 6.57
C ASN A 92 -20.19 26.05 6.51
N ARG A 93 -20.35 25.46 5.32
CA ARG A 93 -20.84 24.08 5.14
C ARG A 93 -19.66 23.12 5.23
N LYS A 94 -19.58 22.36 6.33
CA LYS A 94 -18.55 21.35 6.55
C LYS A 94 -19.12 19.95 6.33
N SER A 95 -18.29 19.06 5.80
CA SER A 95 -18.60 17.63 5.73
C SER A 95 -18.65 17.00 7.12
N TRP A 96 -19.23 15.81 7.21
CA TRP A 96 -19.25 15.05 8.46
C TRP A 96 -17.86 14.50 8.77
N THR A 97 -17.38 14.73 9.98
CA THR A 97 -16.01 14.36 10.39
C THR A 97 -15.95 13.10 11.24
N SER A 98 -17.05 12.76 11.92
CA SER A 98 -17.13 11.59 12.80
C SER A 98 -18.54 11.02 12.78
N ILE A 99 -18.64 9.70 12.88
CA ILE A 99 -19.88 8.95 12.92
C ILE A 99 -19.83 8.09 14.19
N LEU A 100 -20.81 8.27 15.08
CA LEU A 100 -20.97 7.45 16.28
C LEU A 100 -22.05 6.40 16.01
N LEU A 101 -21.63 5.14 15.95
CA LEU A 101 -22.54 4.00 15.92
C LEU A 101 -22.76 3.54 17.36
N TYR A 102 -24.00 3.41 17.79
CA TYR A 102 -24.37 2.89 19.11
C TYR A 102 -25.56 1.93 18.95
N GLY A 103 -25.62 0.93 19.81
CA GLY A 103 -26.62 -0.14 19.78
C GLY A 103 -26.36 -1.14 20.88
#